data_AF-A0A0L6JQU4-F1
#
_entry.id   AF-A0A0L6JQU4-F1
#
_cell.length_a   1.000
_cell.length_b   1.000
_cell.length_c   1.000
_cell.angle_alpha   90.00
_cell.angle_beta   90.00
_cell.angle_gamma   90.00
#
_symmetry.space_group_name_H-M   'P 1'
#
loop_
_entity.id
_entity.type
_entity.pdbx_description
1 polymer ?
#
loop_
_entity_poly.entity_id
_entity_poly.type
_entity_poly.pdbx_seq_one_letter_code
_entity_poly.pdbx_strand_id
1 'polypeptide(L)' 'MFRRTRATNLYQNGVELELVSRILGHASTQTTRIYATPSIEMMKEAMGASVNGIPEEQPLWLKDEEELARLCGLR' A
#
# COMPACT_ATOMS: atom_id res chain seq x y z
N MET A 1 -15.19 11.38 -17.22
CA MET A 1 -14.64 10.98 -15.91
C MET A 1 -13.55 9.91 -16.08
N PHE A 2 -12.37 10.25 -16.61
CA PHE A 2 -11.28 9.26 -16.80
C PHE A 2 -9.90 9.76 -16.37
N ARG A 3 -9.71 11.09 -16.31
CA ARG A 3 -8.46 11.74 -15.88
C ARG A 3 -7.99 11.24 -14.51
N ARG A 4 -8.89 11.22 -13.53
CA ARG A 4 -8.61 10.77 -12.17
C ARG A 4 -8.19 9.30 -12.14
N THR A 5 -9.04 8.41 -12.66
CA THR A 5 -8.78 6.97 -12.67
C THR A 5 -7.47 6.64 -13.38
N ARG A 6 -7.21 7.26 -14.54
CA ARG A 6 -5.95 7.08 -15.27
C ARG A 6 -4.74 7.56 -14.47
N ALA A 7 -4.81 8.75 -13.85
CA ALA A 7 -3.71 9.30 -13.06
C ALA A 7 -3.38 8.42 -11.85
N THR A 8 -4.40 7.96 -11.11
CA THR A 8 -4.23 7.05 -9.98
C THR A 8 -3.67 5.71 -10.42
N ASN A 9 -4.17 5.14 -11.52
CA ASN A 9 -3.64 3.88 -12.05
C ASN A 9 -2.18 4.02 -12.49
N LEU A 10 -1.78 5.12 -13.13
CA LEU A 10 -0.37 5.35 -13.50
C LEU A 10 0.52 5.33 -12.25
N TYR A 11 0.11 6.04 -11.20
CA TYR A 11 0.84 6.06 -9.93
C TYR A 11 0.93 4.67 -9.29
N GLN A 12 -0.19 3.95 -9.22
CA GLN A 12 -0.25 2.60 -8.63
C GLN A 12 0.54 1.55 -9.42
N ASN A 13 0.76 1.77 -10.72
CA ASN A 13 1.63 0.94 -11.57
C ASN A 13 3.10 1.38 -11.52
N GLY A 14 3.50 2.21 -10.55
CA GLY A 14 4.90 2.58 -10.31
C GLY A 14 5.41 3.79 -11.08
N VAL A 15 4.55 4.53 -11.79
CA VAL A 15 4.97 5.80 -12.43
C VAL A 15 5.14 6.88 -11.37
N GLU A 16 6.30 7.53 -11.33
CA GLU A 16 6.58 8.60 -10.38
C GLU A 16 5.56 9.74 -10.47
N LEU A 17 5.21 10.31 -9.31
CA LEU A 17 4.20 11.36 -9.21
C LEU A 17 4.56 12.62 -10.04
N GLU A 18 5.86 12.90 -10.21
CA GLU A 18 6.35 13.99 -11.06
C GLU A 18 6.02 13.77 -12.54
N LEU A 19 6.15 12.53 -13.03
CA LEU A 19 5.79 12.16 -14.40
C LEU A 19 4.28 12.20 -14.60
N VAL A 20 3.51 11.71 -13.63
CA VAL A 20 2.04 11.84 -13.64
C VAL A 20 1.65 13.33 -13.69
N SER A 21 2.33 14.21 -12.95
CA SER A 21 2.11 15.66 -12.98
C SER A 21 2.36 16.26 -14.36
N ARG A 22 3.48 15.89 -15.00
CA ARG A 22 3.82 16.32 -16.37
C ARG A 22 2.79 15.86 -17.40
N ILE A 23 2.36 14.59 -17.34
CA ILE A 23 1.34 14.04 -18.25
C ILE A 23 0.00 14.78 -18.12
N LEU A 24 -0.34 15.21 -16.90
CA LEU A 24 -1.58 15.94 -16.63
C LEU A 24 -1.47 17.45 -16.93
N GLY A 25 -0.28 17.94 -17.26
CA GLY A 25 -0.02 19.36 -17.51
C GLY A 25 -0.20 20.24 -16.27
N HIS A 26 0.11 19.71 -15.09
CA HIS A 26 0.04 20.49 -13.85
C HIS A 26 1.28 21.39 -13.72
N ALA A 27 1.08 22.66 -13.34
CA ALA A 27 2.18 23.58 -13.07
C ALA A 27 2.96 23.26 -11.78
N SER A 28 2.36 22.49 -10.87
CA SER A 28 2.97 22.07 -9.60
C SER A 28 2.59 20.62 -9.29
N THR A 29 3.53 19.86 -8.74
CA THR A 29 3.30 18.49 -8.26
C THR A 29 2.33 18.44 -7.07
N GLN A 30 2.18 19.55 -6.34
CA GLN A 30 1.25 19.65 -5.21
C GLN A 30 -0.20 19.37 -5.63
N THR A 31 -0.62 19.82 -6.81
CA THR A 31 -1.99 19.60 -7.31
C THR A 31 -2.20 18.18 -7.84
N THR A 32 -1.12 17.44 -8.11
CA THR A 32 -1.18 16.03 -8.52
C THR A 32 -1.30 15.08 -7.32
N ARG A 33 -0.95 15.54 -6.11
CA ARG A 33 -0.94 14.72 -4.89
C ARG A 33 -2.30 14.09 -4.57
N ILE A 34 -3.40 14.69 -5.05
CA ILE A 34 -4.76 14.13 -4.93
C ILE A 34 -4.93 12.76 -5.61
N TYR A 35 -4.01 12.37 -6.50
CA TYR A 35 -4.03 11.09 -7.21
C TYR A 35 -3.05 10.06 -6.61
N ALA A 36 -2.21 10.46 -5.66
CA ALA A 36 -1.19 9.62 -5.03
C ALA A 36 -1.79 8.66 -3.97
N THR A 37 -2.88 7.98 -4.32
CA THR A 37 -3.48 6.95 -3.48
C THR A 37 -2.72 5.63 -3.71
N PRO A 38 -1.95 5.13 -2.72
CA PRO A 38 -1.16 3.92 -2.91
C PRO A 38 -2.05 2.68 -3.07
N SER A 39 -1.54 1.66 -3.78
CA SER A 39 -2.17 0.35 -3.81
C SER A 39 -1.89 -0.41 -2.51
N ILE A 40 -2.61 -1.51 -2.28
CA ILE A 40 -2.37 -2.39 -1.12
C ILE A 40 -0.93 -2.93 -1.14
N GLU A 41 -0.42 -3.27 -2.33
CA GLU A 41 0.94 -3.78 -2.52
C GLU A 41 1.98 -2.72 -2.18
N MET A 42 1.81 -1.48 -2.66
CA MET A 42 2.68 -0.36 -2.31
C MET A 42 2.69 -0.08 -0.81
N MET A 43 1.52 -0.17 -0.15
CA MET A 43 1.44 -0.02 1.31
C MET A 43 2.19 -1.14 2.02
N LYS A 44 2.03 -2.39 1.58
CA LYS A 44 2.75 -3.54 2.13
C LYS A 44 4.27 -3.39 1.96
N GLU A 45 4.72 -2.98 0.78
CA GLU A 45 6.14 -2.74 0.49
C GLU A 45 6.70 -1.62 1.35
N ALA A 46 6.00 -0.49 1.47
CA ALA A 46 6.43 0.63 2.31
C ALA A 46 6.52 0.23 3.79
N MET A 47 5.54 -0.54 4.29
CA MET A 47 5.58 -1.09 5.64
C MET A 47 6.75 -2.08 5.80
N GLY A 48 6.94 -3.01 4.87
CA GLY A 48 8.03 -3.99 4.90
C GLY A 48 9.42 -3.34 4.85
N ALA A 49 9.60 -2.31 4.03
CA ALA A 49 10.85 -1.55 3.96
C ALA A 49 11.16 -0.79 5.26
N SER A 50 10.13 -0.35 5.99
CA SER A 50 10.30 0.30 7.30
C SER A 50 10.70 -0.68 8.42
N VAL A 51 10.60 -1.99 8.17
CA VAL A 51 10.79 -3.08 9.13
C VAL A 51 12.23 -3.64 9.11
N ASN A 52 13.17 -2.97 8.42
CA ASN A 52 14.61 -3.30 8.51
C ASN A 52 15.09 -3.30 9.98
N GLY A 53 15.14 -4.48 10.60
CA GLY A 53 15.57 -4.67 11.99
C GLY A 53 14.55 -5.30 12.95
N ILE A 54 13.29 -5.51 12.56
CA ILE A 54 12.37 -6.34 13.35
C ILE A 54 12.49 -7.77 12.82
N PRO A 55 12.84 -8.76 13.66
CA PRO A 55 12.84 -10.15 13.23
C PRO A 55 11.45 -10.51 12.69
N GLU A 56 11.38 -11.28 11.60
CA GLU A 56 10.10 -11.81 11.10
C GLU A 56 9.41 -12.55 12.26
N GLU A 57 8.41 -11.90 12.86
CA GLU A 57 7.63 -12.53 13.91
C GLU A 57 6.87 -13.69 13.28
N GLN A 58 7.21 -14.90 13.72
CA GLN A 58 6.40 -16.06 13.34
C GLN A 58 4.98 -15.80 13.82
N PRO A 59 3.98 -15.94 12.94
CA PRO A 59 2.61 -15.72 13.34
C PRO A 59 2.24 -16.67 14.49
N LEU A 60 1.72 -16.11 15.58
CA LEU A 60 1.42 -16.86 16.80
C LEU A 60 0.39 -17.98 16.57
N TRP A 61 -0.47 -17.83 15.56
CA TRP A 61 -1.49 -18.83 15.20
C TRP A 61 -0.93 -20.13 14.61
N LEU A 62 0.34 -20.16 14.19
CA LEU A 62 0.98 -21.37 13.64
C LEU A 62 1.43 -22.34 14.74
N LYS A 63 1.49 -21.88 16.00
CA LYS A 63 2.02 -22.67 17.12
C LYS A 63 0.96 -23.47 17.86
N ASP A 64 -0.29 -23.01 17.87
CA ASP A 64 -1.36 -23.66 18.62
C ASP A 64 -2.75 -23.36 18.02
N GLU A 65 -3.26 -24.30 17.24
CA GLU A 65 -4.58 -24.24 16.61
C GLU A 65 -5.71 -24.38 17.64
N GLU A 66 -5.47 -25.08 18.75
CA GLU A 66 -6.42 -25.18 19.87
C GLU A 66 -6.53 -23.86 20.65
N GLU A 67 -5.41 -23.20 20.92
CA GLU A 67 -5.42 -21.88 21.57
C GLU A 67 -6.10 -20.82 20.70
N LEU A 68 -5.86 -20.86 19.39
CA LEU A 68 -6.54 -20.00 18.42
C LEU A 68 -8.05 -20.26 18.39
N ALA A 69 -8.45 -21.54 18.35
CA ALA A 69 -9.85 -21.94 18.37
C ALA A 69 -10.55 -21.44 19.66
N ARG A 70 -9.89 -21.58 20.82
CA ARG A 70 -10.37 -21.06 22.10
C ARG A 70 -10.53 -19.53 22.10
N LEU A 71 -9.54 -18.79 21.59
CA LEU A 71 -9.59 -17.32 21.50
C LEU A 71 -10.69 -16.82 20.55
N CYS A 72 -10.96 -17.57 19.47
CA CYS A 72 -12.01 -17.27 18.51
C CYS A 72 -13.40 -17.79 18.92
N GLY A 73 -13.55 -18.43 20.08
CA GLY A 73 -14.82 -18.99 20.56
C GLY A 73 -15.26 -20.25 19.82
N LEU A 74 -14.34 -20.89 19.10
CA LEU A 74 -14.52 -22.17 18.43
C LEU A 74 -14.13 -23.29 19.42
N ARG A 75 -15.09 -23.62 20.30
CA ARG A 75 -15.05 -24.70 21.31
C ARG A 75 -14.09 -24.54 22.51
#